data_AF-A0A4X2KCM3-F1
#
_entry.id   AF-A0A4X2KCM3-F1
#
_cell.length_a   1.000
_cell.length_b   1.000
_cell.length_c   1.000
_cell.angle_alpha   90.00
_cell.angle_beta   90.00
_cell.angle_gamma   90.00
#
_symmetry.space_group_name_H-M   'P 1'
#
loop_
_entity.id
_entity.type
_entity.pdbx_description
1 polymer ?
#
loop_
_entity_poly.entity_id
_entity_poly.type
_entity_poly.pdbx_seq_one_letter_code
_entity_poly.pdbx_strand_id
1 'polypeptide(L)'
;VSPMASAQGGSGRTQSLLQFLWLVSQLKRVPRAGWVYRNVGKPKSISNHMYRMAIIAFVTEDKHLKKDRCVWLTLVLDMAECIIGDIATSDNIPKEEKHRLEKEAMKLKSTNHLLKKISK
;
A
#
# COMPACT_ATOMS: atom_id res chain seq x y z
N VAL A 1 1.78 51.97 -8.04
CA VAL A 1 2.07 50.75 -8.84
C VAL A 1 2.85 49.77 -7.98
N SER A 2 2.22 48.65 -7.62
CA SER A 2 2.83 47.35 -7.32
C SER A 2 1.69 46.43 -6.84
N PRO A 3 1.25 45.45 -7.66
CA PRO A 3 0.25 44.50 -7.24
C PRO A 3 0.91 43.38 -6.44
N MET A 4 0.29 43.01 -5.32
CA MET A 4 0.58 41.78 -4.59
C MET A 4 0.26 40.60 -5.50
N ALA A 5 1.29 39.83 -5.88
CA ALA A 5 1.11 38.56 -6.57
C ALA A 5 0.52 37.54 -5.60
N SER A 6 -0.76 37.23 -5.79
CA SER A 6 -1.45 36.12 -5.14
C SER A 6 -0.86 34.78 -5.58
N ALA A 7 -0.16 34.11 -4.67
CA ALA A 7 0.28 32.72 -4.83
C ALA A 7 -0.92 31.78 -4.69
N GLN A 8 -1.67 31.56 -5.77
CA GLN A 8 -2.69 30.53 -5.86
C GLN A 8 -2.25 29.48 -6.89
N GLY A 9 -1.87 28.27 -6.43
CA GLY A 9 -1.51 27.18 -7.35
C GLY A 9 -0.87 25.90 -6.76
N GLY A 10 -0.74 25.78 -5.42
CA GLY A 10 0.02 24.66 -4.80
C GLY A 10 -0.73 23.74 -3.83
N SER A 11 -1.89 24.13 -3.30
CA SER A 11 -2.48 23.45 -2.12
C SER A 11 -3.03 22.04 -2.41
N GLY A 12 -3.73 21.83 -3.53
CA GLY A 12 -4.45 20.58 -3.79
C GLY A 12 -3.56 19.34 -4.06
N ARG A 13 -2.37 19.52 -4.65
CA ARG A 13 -1.43 18.41 -4.93
C ARG A 13 -0.67 17.97 -3.70
N THR A 14 -0.23 18.92 -2.87
CA THR A 14 0.47 18.62 -1.62
C THR A 14 -0.48 17.94 -0.63
N GLN A 15 -1.74 18.38 -0.58
CA GLN A 15 -2.75 17.78 0.30
C GLN A 15 -3.09 16.33 -0.11
N SER A 16 -3.18 16.04 -1.41
CA SER A 16 -3.43 14.67 -1.89
C SER A 16 -2.25 13.72 -1.65
N LEU A 17 -1.01 14.20 -1.83
CA LEU A 17 0.20 13.43 -1.51
C LEU A 17 0.31 13.15 0.00
N LEU A 18 0.03 14.15 0.85
CA LEU A 18 0.06 13.96 2.29
C LEU A 18 -1.00 12.94 2.74
N GLN A 19 -2.20 13.01 2.18
CA GLN A 19 -3.25 12.03 2.45
C GLN A 19 -2.85 10.62 1.99
N PHE A 20 -2.21 10.50 0.84
CA PHE A 20 -1.66 9.24 0.36
C PHE A 20 -0.63 8.66 1.33
N LEU A 21 0.37 9.46 1.73
CA LEU A 21 1.40 9.03 2.67
C LEU A 21 0.82 8.68 4.04
N TRP A 22 -0.22 9.39 4.46
CA TRP A 22 -0.96 9.08 5.68
C TRP A 22 -1.68 7.73 5.59
N LEU A 23 -2.33 7.42 4.45
CA LEU A 23 -2.95 6.11 4.21
C LEU A 23 -1.89 5.00 4.24
N VAL A 24 -0.79 5.15 3.49
CA VAL A 24 0.31 4.18 3.52
C VAL A 24 0.86 3.99 4.93
N SER A 25 0.92 5.04 5.75
CA SER A 25 1.36 4.95 7.14
C SER A 25 0.47 4.04 8.01
N GLN A 26 -0.79 3.83 7.64
CA GLN A 26 -1.69 2.92 8.37
C GLN A 26 -1.21 1.48 8.30
N LEU A 27 -0.47 1.06 7.27
CA LEU A 27 0.14 -0.28 7.17
C LEU A 27 1.15 -0.57 8.29
N LYS A 28 1.60 0.45 9.02
CA LYS A 28 2.43 0.28 10.24
C LYS A 28 1.61 -0.14 11.45
N ARG A 29 0.31 0.17 11.45
CA ARG A 29 -0.62 -0.04 12.57
C ARG A 29 -1.55 -1.24 12.36
N VAL A 30 -1.69 -1.73 11.12
CA VAL A 30 -2.49 -2.93 10.83
C VAL A 30 -1.64 -4.17 11.11
N PRO A 31 -1.98 -4.98 12.14
CA PRO A 31 -1.32 -6.23 12.41
C PRO A 31 -1.73 -7.28 11.38
N ARG A 32 -0.85 -8.24 11.10
CA ARG A 32 -1.19 -9.36 10.25
C ARG A 32 -2.18 -10.30 10.96
N ALA A 33 -3.43 -10.34 10.49
CA ALA A 33 -4.60 -10.92 11.16
C ALA A 33 -4.40 -12.39 11.54
N GLY A 34 -3.76 -13.17 10.66
CA GLY A 34 -3.45 -14.58 10.94
C GLY A 34 -2.60 -14.81 12.20
N TRP A 35 -1.76 -13.85 12.61
CA TRP A 35 -1.01 -13.95 13.88
C TRP A 35 -1.83 -13.48 15.08
N VAL A 36 -2.72 -12.50 14.87
CA VAL A 36 -3.68 -12.05 15.88
C VAL A 36 -4.58 -13.21 16.31
N TYR A 37 -5.14 -13.93 15.33
CA TYR A 37 -6.03 -15.08 15.59
C TYR A 37 -5.33 -16.26 16.26
N ARG A 38 -4.00 -16.31 16.22
CA ARG A 38 -3.17 -17.29 16.92
C ARG A 38 -2.63 -16.79 18.26
N ASN A 39 -3.15 -15.67 18.77
CA ASN A 39 -2.75 -15.07 20.04
C ASN A 39 -1.24 -14.76 20.16
N VAL A 40 -0.59 -14.41 19.05
CA VAL A 40 0.81 -13.94 19.09
C VAL A 40 0.84 -12.53 19.69
N GLY A 41 1.58 -12.32 20.77
CA GLY A 41 1.49 -11.08 21.57
C GLY A 41 1.86 -9.78 20.84
N LYS A 42 2.88 -9.79 19.97
CA LYS A 42 3.28 -8.61 19.17
C LYS A 42 3.35 -8.99 17.69
N PRO A 43 2.18 -9.15 17.04
CA PRO A 43 2.13 -9.60 15.66
C PRO A 43 2.77 -8.54 14.76
N LYS A 44 3.50 -8.99 13.74
CA LYS A 44 4.11 -8.09 12.76
C LYS A 44 3.02 -7.28 12.04
N SER A 45 3.32 -6.03 11.72
CA SER A 45 2.47 -5.22 10.84
C SER A 45 2.58 -5.67 9.39
N ILE A 46 1.65 -5.23 8.54
CA ILE A 46 1.72 -5.45 7.09
C ILE A 46 3.00 -4.83 6.51
N SER A 47 3.33 -3.59 6.88
CA SER A 47 4.55 -2.94 6.39
C SER A 47 5.84 -3.69 6.78
N ASN A 48 5.90 -4.32 7.97
CA ASN A 48 7.02 -5.20 8.34
C ASN A 48 7.12 -6.42 7.42
N HIS A 49 5.97 -6.99 7.03
CA HIS A 49 5.93 -8.11 6.09
C HIS A 49 6.41 -7.72 4.70
N MET A 50 5.89 -6.62 4.15
CA MET A 50 6.25 -6.10 2.82
C MET A 50 7.72 -5.71 2.76
N TYR A 51 8.26 -5.08 3.81
CA TYR A 51 9.69 -4.76 3.88
C TYR A 51 10.57 -6.01 3.74
N ARG A 52 10.28 -7.08 4.49
CA ARG A 52 11.05 -8.32 4.39
C ARG A 52 10.88 -8.99 3.02
N MET A 53 9.69 -8.92 2.41
CA MET A 53 9.48 -9.42 1.05
C MET A 53 10.29 -8.64 0.01
N ALA A 54 10.38 -7.32 0.14
CA ALA A 54 11.21 -6.50 -0.74
C ALA A 54 12.69 -6.87 -0.65
N ILE A 55 13.20 -7.11 0.57
CA ILE A 55 14.57 -7.61 0.76
C ILE A 55 14.74 -8.99 0.13
N ILE A 56 13.80 -9.92 0.33
CA ILE A 56 13.83 -11.25 -0.31
C ILE A 56 13.87 -11.11 -1.83
N ALA A 57 12.98 -10.30 -2.42
CA ALA A 57 12.94 -10.07 -3.87
C ALA A 57 14.26 -9.46 -4.39
N PHE A 58 14.91 -8.60 -3.60
CA PHE A 58 16.18 -7.98 -3.95
C PHE A 58 17.35 -8.96 -3.91
N VAL A 59 17.42 -9.84 -2.91
CA VAL A 59 18.55 -10.78 -2.76
C VAL A 59 18.38 -12.08 -3.54
N THR A 60 17.15 -12.46 -3.89
CA THR A 60 16.91 -13.66 -4.70
C THR A 60 17.47 -13.50 -6.11
N GLU A 61 18.14 -14.53 -6.60
CA GLU A 61 18.66 -14.61 -7.96
C GLU A 61 17.81 -15.55 -8.80
N ASP A 62 17.20 -14.98 -9.86
CA ASP A 62 16.47 -15.73 -10.86
C ASP A 62 16.67 -15.04 -12.21
N LYS A 63 17.26 -15.75 -13.18
CA LYS A 63 17.57 -15.22 -14.51
C LYS A 63 16.32 -14.95 -15.36
N HIS A 64 15.17 -15.49 -14.96
CA HIS A 64 13.90 -15.33 -15.66
C HIS A 64 13.06 -14.17 -15.10
N LEU A 65 13.43 -13.58 -13.97
CA LEU A 65 12.65 -12.54 -13.30
C LEU A 65 13.31 -11.15 -13.39
N LYS A 66 12.48 -10.13 -13.58
CA LYS A 66 12.90 -8.72 -13.48
C LYS A 66 12.88 -8.29 -12.02
N LYS A 67 14.04 -8.36 -11.36
CA LYS A 67 14.23 -8.05 -9.94
C LYS A 67 13.57 -6.73 -9.49
N ASP A 68 13.78 -5.64 -10.22
CA ASP A 68 13.19 -4.33 -9.88
C ASP A 68 11.67 -4.38 -9.84
N ARG A 69 11.05 -5.09 -10.81
CA ARG A 69 9.59 -5.26 -10.85
C ARG A 69 9.11 -6.10 -9.67
N CYS A 70 9.85 -7.12 -9.27
CA CYS A 70 9.52 -7.93 -8.08
C CYS A 70 9.57 -7.08 -6.81
N VAL A 71 10.63 -6.28 -6.62
CA VAL A 71 10.73 -5.35 -5.47
C VAL A 71 9.57 -4.38 -5.47
N TRP A 72 9.25 -3.73 -6.61
CA TRP A 72 8.11 -2.83 -6.70
C TRP A 72 6.78 -3.51 -6.40
N LEU A 73 6.56 -4.72 -6.91
CA LEU A 73 5.34 -5.49 -6.62
C LEU A 73 5.20 -5.73 -5.13
N THR A 74 6.29 -6.09 -4.44
CA THR A 74 6.24 -6.35 -2.99
C THR A 74 5.88 -5.11 -2.17
N LEU A 75 6.20 -3.91 -2.66
CA LEU A 75 5.88 -2.65 -1.99
C LEU A 75 4.43 -2.19 -2.19
N VAL A 76 3.66 -2.82 -3.07
CA VAL A 76 2.27 -2.45 -3.35
C VAL A 76 1.25 -3.57 -3.19
N LEU A 77 1.72 -4.82 -3.03
CA LEU A 77 0.86 -6.01 -3.06
C LEU A 77 -0.28 -5.98 -2.02
N ASP A 78 0.02 -5.52 -0.79
CA ASP A 78 -0.94 -5.40 0.32
C ASP A 78 -1.37 -3.93 0.56
N MET A 79 -1.17 -3.01 -0.41
CA MET A 79 -1.43 -1.58 -0.18
C MET A 79 -2.91 -1.27 0.10
N ALA A 80 -3.83 -2.05 -0.47
CA ALA A 80 -5.27 -1.90 -0.22
C ALA A 80 -5.63 -2.10 1.27
N GLU A 81 -4.86 -2.91 1.98
CA GLU A 81 -5.10 -3.26 3.38
C GLU A 81 -4.89 -2.07 4.33
N CYS A 82 -4.34 -0.95 3.85
CA CYS A 82 -4.32 0.31 4.61
C CYS A 82 -5.72 0.90 4.84
N ILE A 83 -6.71 0.46 4.06
CA ILE A 83 -8.11 0.87 4.13
C ILE A 83 -8.98 -0.27 4.63
N ILE A 84 -8.82 -1.48 4.06
CA ILE A 84 -9.73 -2.61 4.30
C ILE A 84 -9.26 -3.55 5.43
N GLY A 85 -8.02 -3.37 5.93
CA GLY A 85 -7.39 -4.30 6.87
C GLY A 85 -6.83 -5.57 6.22
N ASP A 86 -6.11 -6.39 6.99
CA ASP A 86 -5.63 -7.72 6.56
C ASP A 86 -6.78 -8.72 6.67
N ILE A 87 -7.39 -9.09 5.53
CA ILE A 87 -8.45 -10.09 5.45
C ILE A 87 -7.80 -11.48 5.38
N ALA A 88 -7.84 -12.21 6.49
CA ALA A 88 -7.30 -13.55 6.60
C ALA A 88 -8.25 -14.59 6.02
N THR A 89 -7.72 -15.76 5.69
CA THR A 89 -8.51 -16.89 5.16
C THR A 89 -9.60 -17.35 6.10
N SER A 90 -9.40 -17.21 7.41
CA SER A 90 -10.39 -17.55 8.45
C SER A 90 -11.56 -16.58 8.55
N ASP A 91 -11.50 -15.43 7.88
CA ASP A 91 -12.60 -14.46 7.84
C ASP A 91 -13.73 -14.90 6.89
N ASN A 92 -13.51 -15.98 6.12
CA ASN A 92 -14.50 -16.58 5.21
C ASN A 92 -15.11 -15.60 4.19
N ILE A 93 -14.37 -14.55 3.82
CA ILE A 93 -14.78 -13.62 2.76
C ILE A 93 -14.54 -14.28 1.39
N PRO A 94 -15.55 -14.33 0.49
CA PRO A 94 -15.38 -14.86 -0.86
C PRO A 94 -14.26 -14.16 -1.63
N LYS A 95 -13.57 -14.89 -2.50
CA LYS A 95 -12.43 -14.39 -3.28
C LYS A 95 -12.82 -13.17 -4.12
N GLU A 96 -14.01 -13.21 -4.72
CA GLU A 96 -14.56 -12.16 -5.56
C GLU A 96 -14.84 -10.89 -4.77
N GLU A 97 -15.33 -11.03 -3.53
CA GLU A 97 -15.60 -9.91 -2.64
C GLU A 97 -14.30 -9.29 -2.10
N LYS A 98 -13.34 -10.12 -1.68
CA LYS A 98 -12.00 -9.65 -1.32
C LYS A 98 -11.38 -8.85 -2.47
N HIS A 99 -11.45 -9.38 -3.70
CA HIS A 99 -10.96 -8.69 -4.88
C HIS A 99 -11.68 -7.35 -5.13
N ARG A 100 -13.02 -7.31 -4.98
CA ARG A 100 -13.81 -6.09 -5.14
C ARG A 100 -13.38 -5.02 -4.14
N LEU A 101 -13.27 -5.37 -2.86
CA LEU A 101 -12.85 -4.49 -1.77
C LEU A 101 -11.43 -3.93 -2.01
N GLU A 102 -10.48 -4.79 -2.36
CA GLU A 102 -9.10 -4.38 -2.67
C GLU A 102 -9.06 -3.43 -3.87
N LYS A 103 -9.80 -3.75 -4.93
CA LYS A 103 -9.87 -2.95 -6.14
C LYS A 103 -10.50 -1.58 -5.89
N GLU A 104 -11.51 -1.50 -5.04
CA GLU A 104 -12.14 -0.23 -4.65
C GLU A 104 -11.21 0.63 -3.79
N ALA A 105 -10.53 0.02 -2.81
CA ALA A 105 -9.53 0.70 -2.00
C ALA A 105 -8.41 1.31 -2.86
N MET A 106 -7.93 0.58 -3.86
CA MET A 106 -6.87 1.05 -4.77
C MET A 106 -7.33 2.14 -5.76
N LYS A 107 -8.64 2.32 -5.98
CA LYS A 107 -9.19 3.36 -6.88
C LYS A 107 -9.34 4.74 -6.24
N LEU A 108 -9.17 4.87 -4.92
CA LEU A 108 -9.29 6.16 -4.24
C LEU A 108 -8.36 7.20 -4.86
N LYS A 109 -8.83 8.45 -4.94
CA LYS A 109 -8.08 9.55 -5.60
C LYS A 109 -6.66 9.71 -5.02
N SER A 110 -6.50 9.39 -3.74
CA SER A 110 -5.22 9.45 -3.02
C SER A 110 -4.24 8.35 -3.45
N THR A 111 -4.68 7.16 -3.91
CA THR A 111 -3.80 6.05 -4.36
C THR A 111 -3.55 6.04 -5.86
N ASN A 112 -4.35 6.79 -6.64
CA ASN A 112 -4.36 6.80 -8.11
C ASN A 112 -3.05 7.30 -8.77
N HIS A 113 -2.20 8.05 -8.04
CA HIS A 113 -0.93 8.55 -8.58
C HIS A 113 0.12 7.44 -8.80
N LEU A 114 0.07 6.35 -8.03
CA LEU A 114 1.05 5.26 -8.11
C LEU A 114 0.80 4.31 -9.28
N LEU A 115 -0.46 3.99 -9.58
CA LEU A 115 -0.80 3.03 -10.65
C LEU A 115 -0.30 3.50 -12.03
N LYS A 116 -0.25 4.81 -12.27
CA LYS A 116 0.27 5.40 -13.51
C LYS A 116 1.79 5.29 -13.65
N LYS A 117 2.54 5.18 -12.54
CA LYS A 117 4.01 5.01 -12.55
C LYS A 117 4.43 3.54 -12.63
N ILE A 118 3.62 2.62 -12.12
CA ILE A 118 3.88 1.18 -12.13
C ILE A 118 3.53 0.55 -13.49
N SER A 119 2.62 1.17 -14.26
CA SER A 119 2.17 0.67 -15.57
C SER A 119 3.00 1.17 -16.77
N LYS A 120 4.06 1.95 -16.56
CA LYS A 120 5.06 2.31 -17.57
C LYS A 120 6.35 1.55 -17.28
#